data_AF-A0A8T2XE88-F1
#
_entry.id   AF-A0A8T2XE88-F1
#
_cell.length_a   1.000
_cell.length_b   1.000
_cell.length_c   1.000
_cell.angle_alpha   90.00
_cell.angle_beta   90.00
_cell.angle_gamma   90.00
#
_symmetry.space_group_name_H-M   'P 1'
#
loop_
_entity.id
_entity.type
_entity.pdbx_description
1 polymer ?
#
loop_
_entity_poly.entity_id
_entity_poly.type
_entity_poly.pdbx_seq_one_letter_code
_entity_poly.pdbx_strand_id
1 'polypeptide(L)'
;MAFCNKFGSLVRQSIYQNGQVPMGPMLNSIRCMPSTNLFIRGFASGVPFIDACLFRLKQKKESLSNKKIWTRRSTILPEYINNYVRIYNGKTFVRVKITEGKVGHKFGEFAFTRKGRVKTALVKGRGKTKK
;
A
#
# COMPACT_ATOMS: atom_id res chain seq x y z
N MET A 1 0.08 -47.00 -28.00
CA MET A 1 1.52 -47.14 -27.73
C MET A 1 2.22 -46.13 -28.64
N ALA A 2 2.54 -44.93 -28.16
CA ALA A 2 3.76 -44.62 -27.42
C ALA A 2 5.01 -44.63 -28.33
N PHE A 3 5.22 -43.54 -29.08
CA PHE A 3 6.52 -43.23 -29.69
C PHE A 3 7.14 -42.05 -28.94
N CYS A 4 8.28 -42.31 -28.30
CA CYS A 4 8.99 -41.37 -27.46
C CYS A 4 10.47 -41.32 -27.89
N ASN A 5 11.08 -40.13 -27.78
CA ASN A 5 12.52 -39.88 -27.69
C ASN A 5 13.44 -40.15 -28.91
N LYS A 6 13.79 -39.06 -29.61
CA LYS A 6 15.13 -38.70 -30.15
C LYS A 6 15.01 -37.30 -30.78
N PHE A 7 15.82 -36.27 -30.52
CA PHE A 7 17.23 -36.23 -30.12
C PHE A 7 17.48 -35.22 -28.98
N GLY A 8 18.20 -35.64 -27.95
CA GLY A 8 19.05 -34.74 -27.16
C GLY A 8 20.51 -34.84 -27.59
N SER A 9 21.35 -33.95 -27.05
CA SER A 9 22.81 -33.84 -27.24
C SER A 9 23.32 -33.37 -28.60
N LEU A 10 23.84 -32.13 -28.60
CA LEU A 10 25.07 -31.79 -29.31
C LEU A 10 25.89 -30.88 -28.38
N VAL A 11 27.05 -31.39 -27.97
CA VAL A 11 27.93 -30.83 -26.93
C VAL A 11 29.36 -30.81 -27.49
N ARG A 12 30.14 -29.76 -27.17
CA ARG A 12 31.53 -29.49 -27.62
C ARG A 12 31.62 -29.20 -29.13
N GLN A 13 32.24 -28.12 -29.59
CA GLN A 13 33.60 -27.68 -29.28
C GLN A 13 33.76 -26.16 -29.40
N SER A 14 34.26 -25.51 -28.35
CA SER A 14 35.15 -24.34 -28.43
C SER A 14 35.72 -24.08 -27.03
N ILE A 15 37.01 -24.33 -26.85
CA ILE A 15 37.77 -23.93 -25.66
C ILE A 15 39.11 -23.38 -26.18
N TYR A 16 39.69 -22.42 -25.46
CA TYR A 16 41.03 -21.86 -25.68
C TYR A 16 41.20 -20.94 -26.90
N GLN A 17 40.52 -19.80 -26.84
CA GLN A 17 41.16 -18.47 -26.79
C GLN A 17 40.31 -17.57 -25.86
N ASN A 18 40.84 -16.73 -24.96
CA ASN A 18 42.18 -16.63 -24.34
C ASN A 18 42.01 -15.87 -22.97
N GLY A 19 43.02 -15.81 -22.11
CA GLY A 19 43.08 -14.93 -20.94
C GLY A 19 42.67 -15.56 -19.59
N GLN A 20 43.64 -15.75 -18.71
CA GLN A 20 43.43 -16.25 -17.34
C GLN A 20 42.92 -15.14 -16.41
N VAL A 21 41.95 -15.46 -15.54
CA VAL A 21 41.78 -14.80 -14.23
C VAL A 21 41.34 -15.85 -13.20
N PRO A 22 41.84 -15.82 -11.96
CA PRO A 22 41.83 -16.97 -11.07
C PRO A 22 40.46 -17.22 -10.42
N MET A 23 40.09 -18.50 -10.35
CA MET A 23 38.93 -18.97 -9.58
C MET A 23 39.26 -19.03 -8.10
N GLY A 24 38.58 -18.20 -7.29
CA GLY A 24 38.62 -18.25 -5.83
C GLY A 24 37.22 -18.01 -5.25
N PRO A 25 36.70 -18.87 -4.35
CA PRO A 25 35.31 -18.78 -3.91
C PRO A 25 35.13 -17.73 -2.81
N MET A 26 34.57 -16.57 -3.15
CA MET A 26 34.00 -15.64 -2.17
C MET A 26 32.65 -16.18 -1.64
N LEU A 27 32.70 -17.31 -0.95
CA LEU A 27 31.67 -17.73 0.01
C LEU A 27 31.69 -16.80 1.22
N ASN A 28 31.32 -15.53 1.02
CA ASN A 28 31.01 -14.56 2.08
C ASN A 28 30.21 -13.37 1.53
N SER A 29 29.04 -13.69 0.96
CA SER A 29 27.97 -12.71 0.73
C SER A 29 26.62 -13.41 0.96
N ILE A 30 26.39 -13.88 2.20
CA ILE A 30 25.03 -13.89 2.75
C ILE A 30 24.63 -12.41 2.92
N ARG A 31 24.32 -11.76 1.79
CA ARG A 31 23.61 -10.49 1.82
C ARG A 31 22.19 -10.84 2.20
N CYS A 32 21.90 -10.58 3.47
CA CYS A 32 20.58 -10.68 4.08
C CYS A 32 19.51 -10.27 3.07
N MET A 33 18.73 -11.23 2.56
CA MET A 33 17.42 -10.89 2.05
C MET A 33 16.56 -10.58 3.28
N PRO A 34 16.16 -9.33 3.54
CA PRO A 34 15.14 -9.10 4.55
C PRO A 34 13.88 -9.85 4.10
N SER A 35 13.35 -10.70 4.97
CA SER A 35 12.20 -11.58 4.74
C SER A 35 10.87 -10.83 4.53
N THR A 36 10.92 -9.52 4.30
CA THR A 36 9.77 -8.61 4.20
C THR A 36 9.10 -8.56 2.83
N ASN A 37 9.65 -9.24 1.81
CA ASN A 37 8.96 -9.39 0.51
C ASN A 37 7.85 -10.47 0.51
N LEU A 38 7.47 -11.00 1.68
CA LEU A 38 6.36 -11.94 1.84
C LEU A 38 4.97 -11.27 1.99
N PHE A 39 4.65 -10.27 1.15
CA PHE A 39 3.23 -9.93 0.90
C PHE A 39 2.92 -9.32 -0.48
N ILE A 40 3.67 -9.68 -1.53
CA ILE A 40 3.17 -9.47 -2.90
C ILE A 40 2.19 -10.59 -3.25
N ARG A 41 1.00 -10.56 -2.63
CA ARG A 41 -0.17 -11.34 -3.10
C ARG A 41 -1.20 -10.36 -3.68
N GLY A 42 -1.17 -10.20 -5.00
CA GLY A 42 -2.32 -9.74 -5.77
C GLY A 42 -2.55 -8.22 -5.86
N PHE A 43 -1.54 -7.44 -6.25
CA PHE A 43 -1.73 -6.07 -6.76
C PHE A 43 -1.66 -6.02 -8.31
N ALA A 44 -2.16 -7.08 -8.97
CA ALA A 44 -2.07 -7.28 -10.42
C ALA A 44 -3.30 -6.80 -11.21
N SER A 45 -4.39 -6.43 -10.52
CA SER A 45 -5.58 -5.85 -11.14
C SER A 45 -5.59 -4.34 -10.88
N GLY A 46 -5.70 -3.53 -11.94
CA GLY A 46 -5.86 -2.07 -11.88
C GLY A 46 -7.24 -1.63 -11.35
N VAL A 47 -7.88 -2.45 -10.51
CA VAL A 47 -9.23 -2.28 -10.00
C VAL A 47 -9.14 -1.73 -8.57
N PRO A 48 -9.83 -0.63 -8.22
CA PRO A 48 -9.80 -0.08 -6.88
C PRO A 48 -10.33 -1.10 -5.86
N PHE A 49 -9.57 -1.35 -4.81
CA PHE A 49 -9.98 -2.28 -3.75
C PHE A 49 -11.20 -1.74 -2.98
N ILE A 50 -12.26 -2.54 -2.87
CA ILE A 50 -13.50 -2.22 -2.17
C ILE A 50 -13.87 -3.41 -1.28
N ASP A 51 -14.18 -3.16 -0.01
CA ASP A 51 -14.65 -4.19 0.91
C ASP A 51 -16.09 -4.61 0.63
N ALA A 52 -16.42 -5.88 0.89
CA ALA A 52 -17.74 -6.46 0.65
C ALA A 52 -18.91 -5.64 1.25
N CYS A 53 -18.71 -5.02 2.42
CA CYS A 53 -19.70 -4.12 3.03
C CYS A 53 -19.99 -2.88 2.16
N LEU A 54 -18.97 -2.22 1.61
CA LEU A 54 -19.15 -1.08 0.71
C LEU A 54 -19.70 -1.54 -0.66
N PHE A 55 -19.25 -2.68 -1.16
CA PHE A 55 -19.71 -3.24 -2.43
C PHE A 55 -21.22 -3.53 -2.42
N ARG A 56 -21.75 -4.09 -1.33
CA ARG A 56 -23.20 -4.29 -1.13
C ARG A 56 -23.98 -2.96 -1.14
N LEU A 57 -23.46 -1.92 -0.50
CA LEU A 57 -24.09 -0.59 -0.52
C LEU A 57 -24.11 0.02 -1.92
N LYS A 58 -23.02 -0.16 -2.69
CA LYS A 58 -22.93 0.22 -4.11
C LYS A 58 -23.96 -0.52 -4.97
N GLN A 59 -24.07 -1.85 -4.85
CA GLN A 59 -25.05 -2.64 -5.60
C GLN A 59 -26.49 -2.16 -5.37
N LYS A 60 -26.84 -1.77 -4.14
CA LYS A 60 -28.15 -1.23 -3.80
C LYS A 60 -28.37 0.24 -4.20
N LYS A 61 -27.36 0.93 -4.75
CA LYS A 61 -27.36 2.37 -5.09
C LYS A 61 -27.79 3.29 -3.93
N GLU A 62 -27.65 2.85 -2.69
CA GLU A 62 -28.05 3.64 -1.52
C GLU A 62 -27.05 4.77 -1.27
N SER A 63 -27.54 5.99 -0.99
CA SER A 63 -26.70 7.14 -0.63
C SER A 63 -25.76 6.85 0.55
N LEU A 64 -24.56 7.44 0.55
CA LEU A 64 -23.54 7.23 1.58
C LEU A 64 -23.62 8.24 2.74
N SER A 65 -24.61 9.12 2.70
CA SER A 65 -24.90 10.13 3.71
C SER A 65 -25.07 9.51 5.11
N ASN A 66 -24.27 10.00 6.06
CA ASN A 66 -24.22 9.56 7.47
C ASN A 66 -23.88 8.08 7.72
N LYS A 67 -23.56 7.27 6.70
CA LYS A 67 -23.20 5.86 6.90
C LYS A 67 -21.89 5.71 7.66
N LYS A 68 -21.87 4.72 8.55
CA LYS A 68 -20.70 4.29 9.32
C LYS A 68 -19.83 3.37 8.44
N ILE A 69 -18.55 3.72 8.31
CA ILE A 69 -17.55 2.97 7.56
C ILE A 69 -16.52 2.44 8.56
N TRP A 70 -16.49 1.12 8.75
CA TRP A 70 -15.45 0.44 9.53
C TRP A 70 -14.21 0.12 8.68
N THR A 71 -14.41 -0.04 7.37
CA THR A 71 -13.44 -0.56 6.41
C THR A 71 -12.50 0.53 5.87
N ARG A 72 -11.41 0.78 6.59
CA ARG A 72 -10.42 1.83 6.27
C ARG A 72 -9.55 1.55 5.03
N ARG A 73 -9.45 0.29 4.58
CA ARG A 73 -8.62 -0.13 3.43
C ARG A 73 -9.29 0.05 2.06
N SER A 74 -10.62 0.23 2.06
CA SER A 74 -11.43 0.52 0.87
C SER A 74 -11.03 1.85 0.22
N THR A 75 -11.12 1.88 -1.11
CA THR A 75 -10.81 3.03 -1.97
C THR A 75 -12.07 3.88 -2.17
N ILE A 76 -11.92 5.21 -2.26
CA ILE A 76 -13.01 6.13 -2.53
C ILE A 76 -13.31 6.16 -4.04
N LEU A 77 -14.54 5.79 -4.40
CA LEU A 77 -15.06 5.86 -5.76
C LEU A 77 -15.61 7.26 -6.10
N PRO A 78 -15.64 7.65 -7.39
CA PRO A 78 -16.28 8.89 -7.84
C PRO A 78 -17.79 8.93 -7.52
N GLU A 79 -18.46 7.77 -7.48
CA GLU A 79 -19.86 7.63 -7.05
C GLU A 79 -20.16 8.19 -5.65
N TYR A 80 -19.13 8.39 -4.82
CA TYR A 80 -19.29 8.82 -3.43
C TYR A 80 -19.06 10.32 -3.22
N ILE A 81 -18.76 11.09 -4.27
CA ILE A 81 -18.59 12.55 -4.22
C ILE A 81 -19.81 13.22 -3.57
N ASN A 82 -19.59 14.34 -2.87
CA ASN A 82 -20.59 15.13 -2.14
C ASN A 82 -21.28 14.44 -0.94
N ASN A 83 -21.01 13.16 -0.66
CA ASN A 83 -21.54 12.49 0.53
C ASN A 83 -20.75 12.83 1.80
N TYR A 84 -21.44 12.86 2.94
CA TYR A 84 -20.82 12.90 4.28
C TYR A 84 -20.76 11.49 4.87
N VAL A 85 -19.57 10.95 5.09
CA VAL A 85 -19.35 9.62 5.66
C VAL A 85 -18.80 9.69 7.08
N ARG A 86 -19.01 8.63 7.86
CA ARG A 86 -18.52 8.50 9.24
C ARG A 86 -17.48 7.38 9.31
N ILE A 87 -16.19 7.72 9.30
CA ILE A 87 -15.07 6.76 9.19
C ILE A 87 -14.60 6.36 10.59
N TYR A 88 -14.53 5.06 10.87
CA TYR A 88 -14.06 4.56 12.17
C TYR A 88 -12.56 4.75 12.33
N ASN A 89 -12.16 5.26 13.50
CA ASN A 89 -10.78 5.62 13.81
C ASN A 89 -10.12 4.73 14.88
N GLY A 90 -10.75 3.59 15.22
CA GLY A 90 -10.30 2.71 16.31
C GLY A 90 -10.83 3.07 17.69
N LYS A 91 -11.56 4.19 17.83
CA LYS A 91 -12.28 4.59 19.06
C LYS A 91 -13.63 5.23 18.75
N THR A 92 -13.62 6.25 17.89
CA THR A 92 -14.80 7.03 17.49
C THR A 92 -14.92 7.08 15.97
N PHE A 93 -16.05 7.59 15.47
CA PHE A 93 -16.26 7.86 14.05
C PHE A 93 -15.98 9.32 13.73
N VAL A 94 -15.09 9.58 12.77
CA VAL A 94 -14.80 10.92 12.24
C VAL A 94 -15.74 11.20 11.07
N ARG A 95 -16.47 12.33 11.10
CA ARG A 95 -17.32 12.75 9.98
C ARG A 95 -16.48 13.47 8.93
N VAL A 96 -16.52 13.00 7.68
CA VAL A 96 -15.72 13.55 6.57
C VAL A 96 -16.64 13.77 5.36
N LYS A 97 -16.59 14.96 4.74
CA LYS A 97 -17.19 15.21 3.42
C LYS A 97 -16.27 14.66 2.33
N ILE A 98 -16.81 13.91 1.38
CA ILE A 98 -16.08 13.42 0.20
C ILE A 98 -16.10 14.52 -0.87
N THR A 99 -14.92 14.88 -1.34
CA THR A 99 -14.66 15.85 -2.42
C THR A 99 -13.91 15.12 -3.54
N GLU A 100 -13.89 15.68 -4.75
CA GLU A 100 -13.25 15.06 -5.93
C GLU A 100 -11.78 14.70 -5.69
N GLY A 101 -10.99 15.61 -5.09
CA GLY A 101 -9.60 15.35 -4.69
C GLY A 101 -9.40 14.29 -3.59
N LYS A 102 -10.44 13.51 -3.22
CA LYS A 102 -10.34 12.32 -2.36
C LYS A 102 -10.62 11.03 -3.11
N VAL A 103 -11.07 11.09 -4.36
CA VAL A 103 -11.25 9.91 -5.22
C VAL A 103 -9.89 9.25 -5.45
N GLY A 104 -9.84 7.91 -5.47
CA GLY A 104 -8.60 7.14 -5.59
C GLY A 104 -7.81 6.95 -4.28
N HIS A 105 -8.02 7.81 -3.28
CA HIS A 105 -7.47 7.63 -1.93
C HIS A 105 -8.25 6.59 -1.11
N LYS A 106 -7.67 6.09 -0.03
CA LYS A 106 -8.34 5.16 0.91
C LYS A 106 -9.04 5.93 2.03
N PHE A 107 -10.18 5.41 2.49
CA PHE A 107 -10.91 5.99 3.63
C PHE A 107 -10.03 6.14 4.90
N GLY A 108 -9.05 5.25 5.09
CA GLY A 108 -8.15 5.27 6.23
C GLY A 108 -7.24 6.50 6.33
N GLU A 109 -6.92 7.15 5.20
CA GLU A 109 -6.06 8.34 5.13
C GLU A 109 -6.75 9.57 5.77
N PHE A 110 -8.07 9.63 5.71
CA PHE A 110 -8.87 10.73 6.25
C PHE A 110 -9.31 10.54 7.71
N ALA A 111 -8.75 9.54 8.41
CA ALA A 111 -9.04 9.23 9.82
C ALA A 111 -7.74 8.99 10.61
N PHE A 112 -7.31 10.01 11.36
CA PHE A 112 -6.05 10.01 12.13
C PHE A 112 -6.16 9.27 13.48
N THR A 113 -5.53 8.10 13.58
CA THR A 113 -5.67 7.19 14.75
C THR A 113 -4.94 7.63 16.01
N ARG A 114 -3.87 8.42 15.87
CA ARG A 114 -3.07 8.91 16.99
C ARG A 114 -3.31 10.41 17.18
N LYS A 115 -3.41 10.86 18.44
CA LYS A 115 -3.37 12.30 18.76
C LYS A 115 -2.03 12.86 18.25
N GLY A 116 -2.07 13.94 17.49
CA GLY A 116 -0.86 14.67 17.12
C GLY A 116 -0.14 15.15 18.37
N ARG A 117 1.18 14.94 18.45
CA ARG A 117 2.00 15.53 19.52
C ARG A 117 2.06 17.03 19.25
N VAL A 118 1.50 17.83 20.15
CA VAL A 118 1.67 19.29 20.10
C VAL A 118 3.16 19.56 20.27
N LYS A 119 3.81 20.11 19.24
CA LYS A 119 5.15 20.67 19.39
C LYS A 119 4.98 21.98 20.16
N THR A 120 5.28 21.96 21.45
CA THR A 120 5.32 23.19 22.25
C THR A 120 6.39 24.11 21.68
N ALA A 121 5.98 25.10 20.91
CA ALA A 121 6.87 26.18 20.52
C ALA A 121 7.30 26.89 21.81
N LEU A 122 8.61 26.91 22.09
CA LEU A 122 9.15 27.63 23.24
C LEU A 122 8.75 29.09 23.13
N VAL A 123 7.90 29.56 24.03
CA VAL A 123 7.48 30.96 24.10
C VAL A 123 8.71 31.77 24.52
N LYS A 124 9.38 32.42 23.55
CA LYS A 124 10.39 33.45 23.85
C LYS A 124 9.67 34.61 24.54
N GLY A 125 9.76 34.66 25.86
CA GLY A 125 9.18 35.72 26.67
C GLY A 125 9.77 37.07 26.27
N ARG A 126 8.95 37.93 25.64
CA ARG A 126 9.25 39.35 25.53
C ARG A 126 8.96 40.00 26.87
N GLY A 127 10.00 40.21 27.68
CA GLY A 127 9.88 40.97 28.93
C GLY A 127 9.33 42.36 28.64
N LYS A 128 8.21 42.72 29.28
CA LYS A 128 7.69 44.08 29.25
C LYS A 128 8.34 44.86 30.40
N THR A 129 9.11 45.88 30.05
CA THR A 129 9.63 46.86 31.00
C THR A 129 8.46 47.50 31.76
N LYS A 130 8.54 47.53 33.10
CA LYS A 130 7.60 48.33 33.90
C LYS A 130 7.86 49.82 33.63
N LYS A 131 6.79 50.61 33.65
CA LYS A 131 6.79 52.07 33.65
C LYS A 131 5.88 52.52 34.78
#